data_AF-A0A8H4NZ15-F1
#
_entry.id   AF-A0A8H4NZ15-F1
#
_cell.length_a   1.000
_cell.length_b   1.000
_cell.length_c   1.000
_cell.angle_alpha   90.00
_cell.angle_beta   90.00
_cell.angle_gamma   90.00
#
_symmetry.space_group_name_H-M   'P 1'
#
loop_
_entity.id
_entity.type
_entity.pdbx_description
1 polymer ?
#
loop_
_entity_poly.entity_id
_entity_poly.type
_entity_poly.pdbx_seq_one_letter_code
_entity_poly.pdbx_strand_id
1 'polypeptide(L)'
;MAESSRAIEFAKNLALFILSFIFLPTNALFAAGSYLCSKDPIRQNDSDNLDKVTVLVTGVNMAKGLSLARMFHRRGVRVIGADCYSLSLGRVSRAIDVYYRLPSPSDASETSMNDPYLNRIVEIIQHEDVDLWISVSDVNAAIEDAAVREIIEARTSAKAIQFGIEDIRRLHEKDAFIDHTRSLGLTVPLTEAVEDKEDVINFLRRNGGLEHKPGATQYLVKPVGVDDVARFAMPLLPLPSEDATLARIDSIPFESAKCSFIAQEYITGPEFCTHALVIRGRVCAFVACRSADVLMHYSALPADSPLSKAMLDFTLKQAEEGGEKFTGHMSFDFLINKEDEDAAQSGAEKEVTIYPIECNPRVHTANVLFNNTPEIVDEYLSVLSPSTNRRPSIQPPLTPIKPQQYYWVGQDVIELVLYPFYLTLFKGTMSVSDIQKSIYTFVQHLLYWKDGTFESWDPLPWLWMMHVYWPIQFLYYMYTGSVWTKVNVSTGKAFKG
;
A
#
# COMPACT_ATOMS: atom_id res chain seq x y z
N MET A 1 -18.94 11.16 -28.85
CA MET A 1 -17.90 11.18 -27.80
C MET A 1 -17.70 9.81 -27.15
N ALA A 2 -18.76 9.10 -26.73
CA ALA A 2 -18.65 7.77 -26.09
C ALA A 2 -18.02 6.67 -26.97
N GLU A 3 -18.37 6.58 -28.27
CA GLU A 3 -17.77 5.57 -29.18
C GLU A 3 -16.28 5.82 -29.44
N SER A 4 -15.88 7.09 -29.57
CA SER A 4 -14.47 7.47 -29.69
C SER A 4 -13.68 7.09 -28.43
N SER A 5 -14.30 7.20 -27.25
CA SER A 5 -13.67 6.80 -25.98
C SER A 5 -13.45 5.28 -25.92
N ARG A 6 -14.42 4.48 -26.36
CA ARG A 6 -14.29 3.01 -26.39
C ARG A 6 -13.23 2.53 -27.38
N ALA A 7 -13.14 3.15 -28.55
CA ALA A 7 -12.11 2.82 -29.53
C ALA A 7 -10.69 3.11 -29.00
N ILE A 8 -10.51 4.23 -28.31
CA ILE A 8 -9.23 4.58 -27.66
C ILE A 8 -8.88 3.58 -26.57
N GLU A 9 -9.83 3.23 -25.70
CA GLU A 9 -9.63 2.24 -24.64
C GLU A 9 -9.30 0.85 -25.19
N PHE A 10 -9.99 0.43 -26.27
CA PHE A 10 -9.67 -0.82 -26.96
C PHE A 10 -8.26 -0.79 -27.54
N ALA A 11 -7.88 0.29 -28.25
CA ALA A 11 -6.55 0.43 -28.82
C ALA A 11 -5.44 0.44 -27.75
N LYS A 12 -5.68 1.10 -26.61
CA LYS A 12 -4.78 1.10 -25.44
C LYS A 12 -4.54 -0.33 -24.93
N ASN A 13 -5.62 -1.08 -24.68
CA ASN A 13 -5.52 -2.45 -24.19
C ASN A 13 -4.88 -3.40 -25.23
N LEU A 14 -5.19 -3.23 -26.52
CA LEU A 14 -4.58 -4.00 -27.60
C LEU A 14 -3.08 -3.73 -27.71
N ALA A 15 -2.65 -2.47 -27.58
CA ALA A 15 -1.23 -2.12 -27.60
C ALA A 15 -0.47 -2.78 -26.43
N LEU A 16 -1.01 -2.74 -25.22
CA LEU A 16 -0.42 -3.39 -24.04
C LEU A 16 -0.38 -4.92 -24.18
N PHE A 17 -1.42 -5.52 -24.76
CA PHE A 17 -1.45 -6.94 -25.09
C PHE A 17 -0.35 -7.30 -26.10
N ILE A 18 -0.22 -6.56 -27.20
CA ILE A 18 0.80 -6.79 -28.24
C ILE A 18 2.22 -6.63 -27.68
N LEU A 19 2.46 -5.61 -26.84
CA LEU A 19 3.77 -5.40 -26.18
C LEU A 19 4.22 -6.65 -25.42
N SER A 20 3.29 -7.36 -24.78
CA SER A 20 3.58 -8.62 -24.10
C SER A 20 4.14 -9.69 -25.06
N PHE A 21 3.57 -9.84 -26.27
CA PHE A 21 4.08 -10.80 -27.26
C PHE A 21 5.44 -10.39 -27.82
N ILE A 22 5.68 -9.09 -28.00
CA ILE A 22 6.96 -8.57 -28.49
C ILE A 22 8.09 -8.90 -27.51
N PHE A 23 7.87 -8.70 -26.21
CA PHE A 23 8.89 -8.93 -25.18
C PHE A 23 8.95 -10.38 -24.66
N LEU A 24 7.97 -11.22 -24.98
CA LEU A 24 7.91 -12.60 -24.47
C LEU A 24 9.17 -13.41 -24.78
N PRO A 25 9.72 -13.45 -26.01
CA PRO A 25 10.91 -14.24 -26.29
C PRO A 25 12.13 -13.80 -25.48
N THR A 26 12.35 -12.49 -25.35
CA THR A 26 13.52 -11.94 -24.63
C THR A 26 13.39 -12.18 -23.13
N ASN A 27 12.21 -11.92 -22.58
CA ASN A 27 11.94 -12.11 -21.15
C ASN A 27 12.01 -13.59 -20.78
N ALA A 28 11.46 -14.49 -21.61
CA ALA A 28 11.52 -15.92 -21.39
C ALA A 28 12.96 -16.45 -21.40
N LEU A 29 13.80 -16.01 -22.35
CA LEU A 29 15.22 -16.35 -22.38
C LEU A 29 15.98 -15.82 -21.17
N PHE A 30 15.71 -14.56 -20.76
CA PHE A 30 16.32 -13.96 -19.58
C PHE A 30 15.95 -14.71 -18.28
N ALA A 31 14.67 -15.01 -18.09
CA ALA A 31 14.18 -15.76 -16.95
C ALA A 31 14.73 -17.19 -16.91
N ALA A 32 14.75 -17.89 -18.06
CA ALA A 32 15.31 -19.23 -18.16
C ALA A 32 16.81 -19.25 -17.88
N GLY A 33 17.57 -18.32 -18.47
CA GLY A 33 19.01 -18.18 -18.22
C GLY A 33 19.30 -17.87 -16.75
N SER A 34 18.56 -16.93 -16.17
CA SER A 34 18.69 -16.58 -14.75
C SER A 34 18.35 -17.75 -13.82
N TYR A 35 17.31 -18.53 -14.16
CA TYR A 35 16.92 -19.72 -13.40
C TYR A 35 18.01 -20.79 -13.43
N LEU A 36 18.55 -21.11 -14.61
CA LEU A 36 19.60 -22.12 -14.77
C LEU A 36 20.91 -21.74 -14.08
N CYS A 37 21.18 -20.44 -13.95
CA CYS A 37 22.34 -19.93 -13.21
C CYS A 37 22.07 -19.72 -11.71
N SER A 38 20.81 -19.81 -11.27
CA SER A 38 20.44 -19.60 -9.87
C SER A 38 20.79 -20.82 -9.03
N LYS A 39 21.11 -20.57 -7.75
CA LYS A 39 21.13 -21.62 -6.73
C LYS A 39 19.86 -21.45 -5.91
N ASP A 40 19.17 -22.56 -5.66
CA ASP A 40 18.02 -22.55 -4.78
C ASP A 40 18.47 -22.06 -3.38
N PRO A 41 17.84 -21.00 -2.84
CA PRO A 41 18.24 -20.45 -1.55
C PRO A 41 17.99 -21.41 -0.37
N ILE A 42 17.19 -22.47 -0.55
CA ILE A 42 17.00 -23.50 0.49
C ILE A 42 18.26 -24.37 0.59
N ARG A 43 19.30 -23.89 1.29
CA ARG A 43 20.48 -24.74 1.54
C ARG A 43 21.27 -24.51 2.82
N GLN A 44 20.69 -23.91 3.86
CA GLN A 44 21.29 -23.97 5.19
C GLN A 44 20.25 -24.35 6.25
N ASN A 45 20.27 -25.63 6.62
CA ASN A 45 19.66 -26.17 7.83
C ASN A 45 20.38 -25.61 9.05
N ASP A 46 19.59 -25.08 9.99
CA ASP A 46 19.90 -25.10 11.42
C ASP A 46 18.61 -24.95 12.27
N SER A 47 17.51 -25.57 11.84
CA SER A 47 16.25 -25.52 12.60
C SER A 47 15.36 -26.74 12.37
N ASP A 48 15.69 -27.87 12.99
CA ASP A 48 14.85 -29.09 13.07
C ASP A 48 13.40 -28.85 13.58
N ASN A 49 13.08 -27.63 14.05
CA ASN A 49 11.75 -27.23 14.52
C ASN A 49 10.94 -26.37 13.53
N LEU A 50 11.56 -25.69 12.55
CA LEU A 50 10.81 -24.84 11.60
C LEU A 50 10.15 -25.65 10.48
N ASP A 51 10.70 -26.83 10.16
CA ASP A 51 10.15 -27.77 9.17
C ASP A 51 8.72 -28.26 9.53
N LYS A 52 8.24 -27.96 10.75
CA LYS A 52 6.90 -28.33 11.22
C LYS A 52 5.87 -27.21 11.11
N VAL A 53 6.29 -25.97 10.82
CA VAL A 53 5.36 -24.83 10.77
C VAL A 53 4.78 -24.70 9.36
N THR A 54 3.46 -24.65 9.26
CA THR A 54 2.74 -24.34 8.02
C THR A 54 2.14 -22.93 8.10
N VAL A 55 2.47 -22.09 7.11
CA VAL A 55 1.96 -20.71 7.01
C VAL A 55 1.01 -20.58 5.83
N LEU A 56 -0.16 -19.99 6.05
CA LEU A 56 -1.05 -19.53 4.98
C LEU A 56 -0.81 -18.04 4.72
N VAL A 57 -0.51 -17.68 3.48
CA VAL A 57 -0.44 -16.28 3.03
C VAL A 57 -1.56 -16.05 2.03
N THR A 58 -2.51 -15.18 2.36
CA THR A 58 -3.52 -14.70 1.40
C THR A 58 -2.95 -13.54 0.57
N GLY A 59 -3.59 -13.16 -0.55
CA GLY A 59 -3.18 -11.99 -1.34
C GLY A 59 -1.86 -12.17 -2.11
N VAL A 60 -1.48 -13.41 -2.41
CA VAL A 60 -0.22 -13.75 -3.12
C VAL A 60 -0.20 -13.34 -4.60
N ASN A 61 -1.27 -12.76 -5.12
CA ASN A 61 -1.25 -12.08 -6.42
C ASN A 61 -0.49 -10.74 -6.35
N MET A 62 -0.42 -10.13 -5.16
CA MET A 62 0.26 -8.84 -4.96
C MET A 62 1.73 -9.07 -4.63
N ALA A 63 2.61 -8.15 -5.05
CA ALA A 63 4.03 -8.22 -4.77
C ALA A 63 4.32 -8.30 -3.26
N LYS A 64 3.53 -7.60 -2.44
CA LYS A 64 3.60 -7.68 -0.97
C LYS A 64 3.36 -9.09 -0.42
N GLY A 65 2.38 -9.81 -0.96
CA GLY A 65 2.05 -11.18 -0.51
C GLY A 65 3.06 -12.20 -1.02
N LEU A 66 3.46 -12.08 -2.29
CA LEU A 66 4.49 -12.93 -2.89
C LEU A 66 5.86 -12.75 -2.20
N SER A 67 6.24 -11.52 -1.85
CA SER A 67 7.45 -11.21 -1.08
C SER A 67 7.43 -11.88 0.29
N LEU A 68 6.32 -11.81 1.03
CA LEU A 68 6.15 -12.54 2.29
C LEU A 68 6.29 -14.05 2.11
N ALA A 69 5.57 -14.64 1.16
CA ALA A 69 5.66 -16.06 0.87
C ALA A 69 7.11 -16.51 0.60
N ARG A 70 7.86 -15.73 -0.20
CA ARG A 70 9.27 -15.98 -0.49
C ARG A 70 10.17 -15.85 0.74
N MET A 71 9.92 -14.90 1.62
CA MET A 71 10.68 -14.75 2.87
C MET A 71 10.52 -15.98 3.78
N PHE A 72 9.28 -16.47 3.96
CA PHE A 72 9.01 -17.69 4.72
C PHE A 72 9.63 -18.93 4.07
N HIS A 73 9.47 -19.10 2.76
CA HIS A 73 10.05 -20.21 2.02
C HIS A 73 11.58 -20.27 2.14
N ARG A 74 12.25 -19.11 2.04
CA ARG A 74 13.71 -19.01 2.25
C ARG A 74 14.15 -19.37 3.67
N ARG A 75 13.24 -19.32 4.64
CA ARG A 75 13.46 -19.76 6.03
C ARG A 75 13.13 -21.26 6.23
N GLY A 76 12.77 -21.98 5.17
CA GLY A 76 12.42 -23.40 5.23
C GLY A 76 10.99 -23.67 5.70
N VAL A 77 10.17 -22.63 5.87
CA VAL A 77 8.78 -22.77 6.31
C VAL A 77 7.91 -23.17 5.12
N ARG A 78 7.00 -24.13 5.33
CA ARG A 78 6.02 -24.54 4.32
C ARG A 78 5.00 -23.43 4.12
N VAL A 79 4.76 -23.03 2.86
CA VAL A 79 3.89 -21.89 2.55
C VAL A 79 2.73 -22.32 1.67
N ILE A 80 1.52 -22.15 2.19
CA ILE A 80 0.27 -22.23 1.43
C ILE A 80 -0.08 -20.84 0.94
N GLY A 81 -0.33 -20.70 -0.36
CA GLY A 81 -0.74 -19.44 -0.97
C GLY A 81 -2.23 -19.45 -1.28
N ALA A 82 -2.92 -18.35 -1.05
CA ALA A 82 -4.32 -18.21 -1.46
C ALA A 82 -4.66 -16.84 -2.02
N ASP A 83 -5.53 -16.79 -3.02
CA ASP A 83 -5.96 -15.54 -3.64
C ASP A 83 -7.31 -15.67 -4.35
N CYS A 84 -8.03 -14.57 -4.59
CA CYS A 84 -9.28 -14.56 -5.35
C CYS A 84 -9.06 -14.82 -6.85
N TYR A 85 -7.88 -14.46 -7.38
CA TYR A 85 -7.57 -14.56 -8.80
C TYR A 85 -7.00 -15.91 -9.20
N SER A 86 -7.69 -16.63 -10.10
CA SER A 86 -7.23 -17.94 -10.60
C SER A 86 -5.85 -17.92 -11.27
N LEU A 87 -5.44 -16.76 -11.78
CA LEU A 87 -4.16 -16.52 -12.45
C LEU A 87 -3.16 -15.78 -11.54
N SER A 88 -3.38 -15.82 -10.22
CA SER A 88 -2.52 -15.17 -9.23
C SER A 88 -1.04 -15.47 -9.45
N LEU A 89 -0.19 -14.46 -9.30
CA LEU A 89 1.27 -14.60 -9.45
C LEU A 89 1.85 -15.69 -8.54
N GLY A 90 1.35 -15.78 -7.30
CA GLY A 90 1.79 -16.79 -6.34
C GLY A 90 1.54 -18.22 -6.79
N ARG A 91 0.55 -18.47 -7.66
CA ARG A 91 0.22 -19.82 -8.14
C ARG A 91 1.38 -20.52 -8.85
N VAL A 92 2.25 -19.76 -9.49
CA VAL A 92 3.40 -20.27 -10.24
C VAL A 92 4.73 -20.06 -9.51
N SER A 93 4.70 -19.57 -8.28
CA SER A 93 5.89 -19.37 -7.47
C SER A 93 6.37 -20.70 -6.89
N ARG A 94 7.67 -20.93 -6.94
CA ARG A 94 8.34 -22.02 -6.21
C ARG A 94 8.25 -21.87 -4.69
N ALA A 95 7.97 -20.66 -4.21
CA ALA A 95 7.83 -20.38 -2.79
C ALA A 95 6.52 -20.89 -2.19
N ILE A 96 5.56 -21.30 -3.01
CA ILE A 96 4.23 -21.73 -2.59
C ILE A 96 4.08 -23.23 -2.87
N ASP A 97 3.89 -24.01 -1.81
CA ASP A 97 3.72 -25.46 -1.87
C ASP A 97 2.37 -25.85 -2.50
N VAL A 98 1.30 -25.17 -2.08
CA VAL A 98 -0.06 -25.38 -2.58
C VAL A 98 -0.76 -24.04 -2.73
N TYR A 99 -1.45 -23.86 -3.87
CA TYR A 99 -2.23 -22.66 -4.15
C TYR A 99 -3.74 -22.95 -4.11
N TYR A 100 -4.47 -22.12 -3.36
CA TYR A 100 -5.92 -22.14 -3.27
C TYR A 100 -6.56 -20.89 -3.88
N ARG A 101 -7.61 -21.10 -4.67
CA ARG A 101 -8.49 -20.01 -5.11
C ARG A 101 -9.54 -19.73 -4.04
N LEU A 102 -9.69 -18.47 -3.68
CA LEU A 102 -10.73 -17.97 -2.78
C LEU A 102 -11.92 -17.42 -3.60
N PRO A 103 -13.16 -17.49 -3.07
CA PRO A 103 -14.26 -16.66 -3.53
C PRO A 103 -13.91 -15.17 -3.38
N SER A 104 -14.64 -14.30 -4.07
CA SER A 104 -14.53 -12.86 -3.78
C SER A 104 -15.14 -12.57 -2.41
N PRO A 105 -14.55 -11.66 -1.60
CA PRO A 105 -15.16 -11.20 -0.36
C PRO A 105 -16.51 -10.55 -0.65
N SER A 106 -17.50 -10.79 0.21
CA SER A 106 -18.78 -10.08 0.16
C SER A 106 -18.59 -8.63 0.59
N ASP A 107 -19.57 -7.76 0.31
CA ASP A 107 -19.54 -6.40 0.85
C ASP A 107 -19.65 -6.43 2.38
N ALA A 108 -18.96 -5.51 3.06
CA ALA A 108 -18.89 -5.44 4.52
C ALA A 108 -20.26 -5.33 5.22
N SER A 109 -21.28 -4.84 4.52
CA SER A 109 -22.67 -4.76 5.00
C SER A 109 -23.43 -6.09 4.92
N GLU A 110 -22.92 -7.04 4.14
CA GLU A 110 -23.54 -8.35 3.87
C GLU A 110 -22.76 -9.51 4.50
N THR A 111 -21.62 -9.23 5.14
CA THR A 111 -20.80 -10.24 5.81
C THR A 111 -21.64 -11.01 6.83
N SER A 112 -21.76 -12.32 6.62
CA SER A 112 -22.49 -13.21 7.52
C SER A 112 -21.66 -14.45 7.81
N MET A 113 -22.04 -15.22 8.83
CA MET A 113 -21.37 -16.50 9.16
C MET A 113 -21.38 -17.51 7.99
N ASN A 114 -22.25 -17.33 6.98
CA ASN A 114 -22.33 -18.18 5.80
C ASN A 114 -21.57 -17.61 4.60
N ASP A 115 -20.72 -16.61 4.80
CA ASP A 115 -19.91 -16.03 3.73
C ASP A 115 -18.96 -17.09 3.12
N PRO A 116 -19.03 -17.36 1.81
CA PRO A 116 -18.18 -18.34 1.14
C PRO A 116 -16.67 -18.04 1.27
N TYR A 117 -16.28 -16.77 1.28
CA TYR A 117 -14.89 -16.34 1.44
C TYR A 117 -14.35 -16.71 2.82
N LEU A 118 -15.08 -16.34 3.89
CA LEU A 118 -14.73 -16.68 5.27
C LEU A 118 -14.59 -18.19 5.44
N ASN A 119 -15.63 -18.93 5.02
CA ASN A 119 -15.67 -20.39 5.15
C ASN A 119 -14.50 -21.04 4.40
N ARG A 120 -14.17 -20.54 3.20
CA ARG A 120 -13.07 -21.11 2.42
C ARG A 120 -11.71 -20.96 3.10
N ILE A 121 -11.44 -19.82 3.74
CA ILE A 121 -10.17 -19.63 4.47
C ILE A 121 -10.09 -20.55 5.67
N VAL A 122 -11.17 -20.68 6.44
CA VAL A 122 -11.24 -21.59 7.60
C VAL A 122 -11.04 -23.04 7.17
N GLU A 123 -11.68 -23.47 6.07
CA GLU A 123 -11.49 -24.81 5.49
C GLU A 123 -10.03 -25.08 5.11
N ILE A 124 -9.36 -24.12 4.47
CA ILE A 124 -7.94 -24.27 4.08
C ILE A 124 -7.07 -24.41 5.34
N ILE A 125 -7.30 -23.58 6.36
CA ILE A 125 -6.56 -23.62 7.63
C ILE A 125 -6.69 -25.00 8.29
N GLN A 126 -7.90 -25.56 8.32
CA GLN A 126 -8.14 -26.87 8.91
C GLN A 126 -7.60 -28.02 8.06
N HIS A 127 -7.72 -27.93 6.73
CA HIS A 127 -7.29 -28.97 5.81
C HIS A 127 -5.75 -29.09 5.74
N GLU A 128 -5.05 -27.95 5.76
CA GLU A 128 -3.59 -27.90 5.62
C GLU A 128 -2.84 -27.92 6.95
N ASP A 129 -3.55 -27.95 8.08
CA ASP A 129 -3.02 -27.85 9.45
C ASP A 129 -2.15 -26.59 9.62
N VAL A 130 -2.73 -25.43 9.29
CA VAL A 130 -2.02 -24.14 9.31
C VAL A 130 -1.80 -23.66 10.74
N ASP A 131 -0.55 -23.39 11.11
CA ASP A 131 -0.18 -22.81 12.40
C ASP A 131 -0.37 -21.29 12.42
N LEU A 132 -0.06 -20.63 11.29
CA LEU A 132 -0.05 -19.18 11.18
C LEU A 132 -0.69 -18.73 9.86
N TRP A 133 -1.73 -17.92 9.96
CA TRP A 133 -2.30 -17.22 8.82
C TRP A 133 -1.84 -15.75 8.81
N ILE A 134 -1.33 -15.30 7.66
CA ILE A 134 -0.92 -13.92 7.42
C ILE A 134 -1.86 -13.33 6.37
N SER A 135 -2.63 -12.34 6.81
CA SER A 135 -3.56 -11.67 5.94
C SER A 135 -2.86 -10.58 5.13
N VAL A 136 -2.87 -10.72 3.80
CA VAL A 136 -2.34 -9.69 2.89
C VAL A 136 -3.49 -9.16 2.04
N SER A 137 -4.43 -8.49 2.71
CA SER A 137 -5.73 -8.13 2.16
C SER A 137 -5.70 -7.09 1.05
N ASP A 138 -6.75 -7.15 0.23
CA ASP A 138 -7.31 -5.99 -0.47
C ASP A 138 -7.98 -5.04 0.55
N VAL A 139 -8.15 -3.78 0.19
CA VAL A 139 -8.95 -2.79 0.96
C VAL A 139 -10.34 -3.34 1.25
N ASN A 140 -10.95 -3.97 0.25
CA ASN A 140 -12.33 -4.46 0.33
C ASN A 140 -12.50 -5.76 1.12
N ALA A 141 -11.41 -6.35 1.63
CA ALA A 141 -11.45 -7.61 2.39
C ALA A 141 -11.08 -7.41 3.86
N ALA A 142 -10.74 -6.19 4.29
CA ALA A 142 -10.13 -5.97 5.59
C ALA A 142 -11.06 -6.34 6.76
N ILE A 143 -12.37 -6.11 6.63
CA ILE A 143 -13.38 -6.45 7.63
C ILE A 143 -13.65 -7.95 7.63
N GLU A 144 -13.74 -8.55 6.45
CA GLU A 144 -13.94 -9.98 6.24
C GLU A 144 -12.76 -10.76 6.83
N ASP A 145 -11.53 -10.31 6.58
CA ASP A 145 -10.32 -10.94 7.12
C ASP A 145 -10.23 -10.80 8.65
N ALA A 146 -10.69 -9.67 9.21
CA ALA A 146 -10.81 -9.53 10.66
C ALA A 146 -11.84 -10.51 11.26
N ALA A 147 -12.96 -10.73 10.57
CA ALA A 147 -13.94 -11.73 10.97
C ALA A 147 -13.36 -13.16 10.89
N VAL A 148 -12.60 -13.48 9.84
CA VAL A 148 -11.88 -14.75 9.73
C VAL A 148 -10.95 -14.94 10.93
N ARG A 149 -10.17 -13.90 11.32
CA ARG A 149 -9.28 -13.98 12.49
C ARG A 149 -10.05 -14.41 13.73
N GLU A 150 -11.13 -13.72 14.05
CA GLU A 150 -11.92 -14.00 15.26
C GLU A 150 -12.49 -15.42 15.23
N ILE A 151 -12.91 -15.91 14.06
CA ILE A 151 -13.40 -17.28 13.88
C ILE A 151 -12.28 -18.30 14.08
N ILE A 152 -11.10 -18.11 13.46
CA ILE A 152 -10.03 -19.12 13.52
C ILE A 152 -9.39 -19.19 14.90
N GLU A 153 -9.18 -18.06 15.57
CA GLU A 153 -8.57 -18.03 16.91
C GLU A 153 -9.53 -18.58 17.97
N ALA A 154 -10.85 -18.56 17.71
CA ALA A 154 -11.85 -19.17 18.58
C ALA A 154 -12.04 -20.68 18.33
N ARG A 155 -11.80 -21.17 17.12
CA ARG A 155 -12.13 -22.55 16.71
C ARG A 155 -10.92 -23.46 16.50
N THR A 156 -9.72 -22.91 16.41
CA THR A 156 -8.50 -23.65 16.09
C THR A 156 -7.32 -23.18 16.96
N SER A 157 -6.19 -23.88 16.88
CA SER A 157 -4.92 -23.43 17.49
C SER A 157 -4.15 -22.43 16.63
N ALA A 158 -4.58 -22.20 15.38
CA ALA A 158 -3.92 -21.30 14.45
C ALA A 158 -3.91 -19.86 14.98
N LYS A 159 -2.85 -19.13 14.65
CA LYS A 159 -2.73 -17.69 14.94
C LYS A 159 -2.90 -16.87 13.67
N ALA A 160 -3.40 -15.65 13.83
CA ALA A 160 -3.56 -14.71 12.74
C ALA A 160 -2.65 -13.49 12.90
N ILE A 161 -2.05 -13.04 11.79
CA ILE A 161 -1.52 -11.68 11.66
C ILE A 161 -2.54 -10.86 10.88
N GLN A 162 -3.49 -10.29 11.61
CA GLN A 162 -4.61 -9.51 11.10
C GLN A 162 -5.25 -8.82 12.30
N PHE A 163 -5.65 -7.55 12.25
CA PHE A 163 -6.32 -6.93 13.41
C PHE A 163 -7.76 -7.44 13.60
N GLY A 164 -8.33 -7.23 14.79
CA GLY A 164 -9.74 -7.55 15.06
C GLY A 164 -10.69 -6.57 14.39
N ILE A 165 -12.00 -6.88 14.37
CA ILE A 165 -12.98 -6.06 13.64
C ILE A 165 -13.04 -4.62 14.17
N GLU A 166 -13.01 -4.46 15.49
CA GLU A 166 -13.06 -3.15 16.15
C GLU A 166 -11.85 -2.28 15.77
N ASP A 167 -10.65 -2.86 15.77
CA ASP A 167 -9.42 -2.17 15.40
C ASP A 167 -9.41 -1.79 13.92
N ILE A 168 -9.85 -2.69 13.03
CA ILE A 168 -9.94 -2.37 11.59
C ILE A 168 -10.92 -1.22 11.35
N ARG A 169 -12.10 -1.22 11.96
CA ARG A 169 -13.08 -0.12 11.79
C ARG A 169 -12.48 1.21 12.27
N ARG A 170 -11.89 1.22 13.46
CA ARG A 170 -11.28 2.41 14.06
C ARG A 170 -10.14 2.99 13.23
N LEU A 171 -9.30 2.13 12.64
CA LEU A 171 -8.11 2.57 11.89
C LEU A 171 -8.39 2.82 10.40
N HIS A 172 -9.29 2.07 9.78
CA HIS A 172 -9.55 2.18 8.35
C HIS A 172 -10.43 3.39 7.99
N GLU A 173 -11.40 3.73 8.85
CA GLU A 173 -12.26 4.90 8.66
C GLU A 173 -11.48 6.17 9.00
N LYS A 174 -11.33 7.08 8.03
CA LYS A 174 -10.45 8.24 8.15
C LYS A 174 -10.80 9.13 9.34
N ASP A 175 -12.08 9.40 9.54
CA ASP A 175 -12.54 10.28 10.64
C ASP A 175 -12.30 9.60 12.00
N ALA A 176 -12.67 8.32 12.14
CA ALA A 176 -12.43 7.54 13.35
C ALA A 176 -10.94 7.44 13.69
N PHE A 177 -10.08 7.27 12.67
CA PHE A 177 -8.63 7.22 12.83
C PHE A 177 -8.06 8.56 13.32
N ILE A 178 -8.50 9.68 12.73
CA ILE A 178 -8.03 11.01 13.13
C ILE A 178 -8.51 11.35 14.55
N ASP A 179 -9.76 11.02 14.90
CA ASP A 179 -10.29 11.21 16.25
C ASP A 179 -9.56 10.36 17.28
N HIS A 180 -9.30 9.09 16.95
CA HIS A 180 -8.50 8.21 17.79
C HIS A 180 -7.08 8.76 18.00
N THR A 181 -6.43 9.16 16.92
CA THR A 181 -5.08 9.75 16.96
C THR A 181 -5.04 11.01 17.84
N ARG A 182 -6.05 11.89 17.73
CA ARG A 182 -6.19 13.07 18.58
C ARG A 182 -6.38 12.68 20.06
N SER A 183 -7.16 11.64 20.34
CA SER A 183 -7.38 11.16 21.72
C SER A 183 -6.09 10.66 22.40
N LEU A 184 -5.11 10.20 21.61
CA LEU A 184 -3.77 9.81 22.08
C LEU A 184 -2.81 11.01 22.29
N GLY A 185 -3.29 12.24 22.06
CA GLY A 185 -2.46 13.45 22.13
C GLY A 185 -1.41 13.53 21.02
N LEU A 186 -1.61 12.80 19.91
CA LEU A 186 -0.76 12.87 18.72
C LEU A 186 -1.19 14.03 17.83
N THR A 187 -0.22 14.62 17.12
CA THR A 187 -0.47 15.68 16.14
C THR A 187 -1.34 15.16 14.99
N VAL A 188 -2.39 15.92 14.66
CA VAL A 188 -3.25 15.71 13.49
C VAL A 188 -3.43 17.05 12.76
N PRO A 189 -3.70 17.07 11.45
CA PRO A 189 -4.05 18.30 10.75
C PRO A 189 -5.21 19.01 11.44
N LEU A 190 -5.14 20.35 11.57
CA LEU A 190 -6.28 21.11 12.08
C LEU A 190 -7.49 20.84 11.17
N THR A 191 -8.54 20.25 11.73
CA THR A 191 -9.72 19.83 10.98
C THR A 191 -10.95 20.17 11.81
N GLU A 192 -11.88 20.92 11.23
CA GLU A 192 -13.16 21.27 11.85
C GLU A 192 -14.31 20.98 10.87
N ALA A 193 -15.42 20.45 11.38
CA ALA A 193 -16.65 20.32 10.60
C ALA A 193 -17.23 21.70 10.30
N VAL A 194 -17.75 21.88 9.09
CA VAL A 194 -18.40 23.11 8.63
C VAL A 194 -19.70 22.73 7.91
N GLU A 195 -20.81 23.33 8.33
CA GLU A 195 -22.14 23.01 7.78
C GLU A 195 -22.57 24.01 6.71
N ASP A 196 -22.11 25.26 6.82
CA ASP A 196 -22.47 26.33 5.90
C ASP A 196 -21.33 27.31 5.61
N LYS A 197 -21.65 28.36 4.85
CA LYS A 197 -20.71 29.41 4.46
C LYS A 197 -20.21 30.23 5.65
N GLU A 198 -21.07 30.48 6.63
CA GLU A 198 -20.76 31.30 7.79
C GLU A 198 -19.79 30.55 8.72
N ASP A 199 -19.93 29.23 8.84
CA ASP A 199 -18.95 28.38 9.53
C ASP A 199 -17.56 28.49 8.91
N VAL A 200 -17.44 28.42 7.58
CA VAL A 200 -16.14 28.58 6.89
C VAL A 200 -15.56 29.97 7.14
N ILE A 201 -16.38 31.03 7.06
CA ILE A 201 -15.94 32.40 7.32
C ILE A 201 -15.42 32.54 8.76
N ASN A 202 -16.16 32.02 9.73
CA ASN A 202 -15.79 32.09 11.15
C ASN A 202 -14.56 31.24 11.46
N PHE A 203 -14.43 30.07 10.84
CA PHE A 203 -13.23 29.25 10.89
C PHE A 203 -12.01 30.03 10.37
N LEU A 204 -12.09 30.63 9.18
CA LEU A 204 -10.99 31.41 8.61
C LEU A 204 -10.63 32.63 9.45
N ARG A 205 -11.62 33.36 9.98
CA ARG A 205 -11.40 34.53 10.87
C ARG A 205 -10.63 34.16 12.14
N ARG A 206 -10.94 33.00 12.74
CA ARG A 206 -10.20 32.49 13.91
C ARG A 206 -8.77 32.05 13.57
N ASN A 207 -8.54 31.64 12.32
CA ASN A 207 -7.33 30.95 11.88
C ASN A 207 -6.52 31.74 10.82
N GLY A 208 -6.48 33.07 10.90
CA GLY A 208 -5.58 33.90 10.08
C GLY A 208 -6.26 34.93 9.17
N GLY A 209 -7.59 34.91 9.06
CA GLY A 209 -8.39 35.88 8.33
C GLY A 209 -8.82 35.43 6.94
N LEU A 210 -9.55 36.30 6.23
CA LEU A 210 -10.12 36.02 4.90
C LEU A 210 -9.19 36.36 3.73
N GLU A 211 -8.00 36.86 4.01
CA GLU A 211 -7.00 37.23 3.00
C GLU A 211 -5.73 36.42 3.21
N HIS A 212 -5.24 35.78 2.15
CA HIS A 212 -4.02 35.00 2.20
C HIS A 212 -2.80 35.91 2.24
N LYS A 213 -2.12 35.89 3.38
CA LYS A 213 -0.84 36.57 3.59
C LYS A 213 0.32 35.61 3.32
N PRO A 214 1.47 36.10 2.82
CA PRO A 214 2.66 35.28 2.67
C PRO A 214 3.02 34.56 3.99
N GLY A 215 3.18 33.24 3.94
CA GLY A 215 3.48 32.41 5.09
C GLY A 215 2.28 32.06 6.00
N ALA A 216 1.07 32.55 5.69
CA ALA A 216 -0.13 32.15 6.40
C ALA A 216 -0.60 30.75 5.99
N THR A 217 -1.13 30.00 6.94
CA THR A 217 -1.74 28.70 6.70
C THR A 217 -2.93 28.83 5.74
N GLN A 218 -3.07 27.84 4.85
CA GLN A 218 -4.24 27.68 4.02
C GLN A 218 -5.00 26.43 4.42
N TYR A 219 -6.26 26.37 4.03
CA TYR A 219 -7.23 25.38 4.44
C TYR A 219 -8.00 24.88 3.22
N LEU A 220 -8.13 23.58 3.13
CA LEU A 220 -8.92 22.86 2.16
C LEU A 220 -10.33 22.65 2.71
N VAL A 221 -11.35 23.10 2.00
CA VAL A 221 -12.73 22.70 2.31
C VAL A 221 -13.13 21.53 1.40
N LYS A 222 -13.48 20.39 2.00
CA LYS A 222 -13.83 19.18 1.26
C LYS A 222 -15.02 18.44 1.86
N PRO A 223 -15.83 17.74 1.05
CA PRO A 223 -16.88 16.87 1.54
C PRO A 223 -16.30 15.67 2.31
N VAL A 224 -17.06 15.17 3.29
CA VAL A 224 -16.83 13.88 3.96
C VAL A 224 -17.39 12.77 3.07
N GLY A 225 -16.55 11.78 2.74
CA GLY A 225 -16.93 10.63 1.91
C GLY A 225 -16.60 10.77 0.41
N VAL A 226 -17.26 9.95 -0.41
CA VAL A 226 -17.03 9.85 -1.86
C VAL A 226 -18.21 10.48 -2.61
N ASP A 227 -18.20 11.80 -2.73
CA ASP A 227 -19.10 12.54 -3.64
C ASP A 227 -18.27 13.12 -4.80
N ASP A 228 -18.43 12.53 -5.99
CA ASP A 228 -17.69 12.90 -7.19
C ASP A 228 -18.02 14.32 -7.69
N VAL A 229 -19.17 14.90 -7.33
CA VAL A 229 -19.56 16.26 -7.75
C VAL A 229 -18.86 17.31 -6.88
N ALA A 230 -18.70 17.05 -5.59
CA ALA A 230 -18.06 17.97 -4.65
C ALA A 230 -16.51 17.89 -4.63
N ARG A 231 -15.91 16.83 -5.20
CA ARG A 231 -14.45 16.68 -5.33
C ARG A 231 -13.78 17.68 -6.29
N PHE A 232 -14.48 18.21 -7.28
CA PHE A 232 -13.84 19.04 -8.33
C PHE A 232 -13.59 20.50 -7.93
N ALA A 233 -14.22 21.00 -6.86
CA ALA A 233 -14.06 22.40 -6.45
C ALA A 233 -13.02 22.63 -5.36
N MET A 234 -12.82 21.63 -4.46
CA MET A 234 -11.99 21.63 -3.24
C MET A 234 -11.17 22.92 -3.04
N PRO A 235 -11.79 24.02 -2.58
CA PRO A 235 -11.13 25.30 -2.59
C PRO A 235 -10.05 25.35 -1.53
N LEU A 236 -8.91 25.90 -1.91
CA LEU A 236 -7.86 26.29 -0.99
C LEU A 236 -8.10 27.74 -0.58
N LEU A 237 -8.33 27.95 0.72
CA LEU A 237 -8.72 29.23 1.32
C LEU A 237 -7.77 29.61 2.46
N PRO A 238 -7.58 30.90 2.78
CA PRO A 238 -8.07 32.05 2.03
C PRO A 238 -7.33 32.25 0.68
N LEU A 239 -7.87 33.12 -0.16
CA LEU A 239 -7.29 33.60 -1.42
C LEU A 239 -6.64 34.98 -1.23
N PRO A 240 -5.88 35.53 -2.21
CA PRO A 240 -5.15 36.78 -2.04
C PRO A 240 -5.98 38.04 -1.75
N SER A 241 -7.31 37.98 -1.80
CA SER A 241 -8.20 39.08 -1.40
C SER A 241 -9.45 38.52 -0.72
N GLU A 242 -10.00 39.26 0.23
CA GLU A 242 -11.22 38.89 0.94
C GLU A 242 -12.40 38.64 -0.01
N ASP A 243 -12.61 39.51 -1.00
CA ASP A 243 -13.68 39.35 -2.01
C ASP A 243 -13.55 38.04 -2.79
N ALA A 244 -12.32 37.66 -3.17
CA ALA A 244 -12.08 36.39 -3.87
C ALA A 244 -12.36 35.19 -2.96
N THR A 245 -11.96 35.26 -1.69
CA THR A 245 -12.23 34.24 -0.67
C THR A 245 -13.74 34.04 -0.49
N LEU A 246 -14.49 35.13 -0.29
CA LEU A 246 -15.94 35.09 -0.12
C LEU A 246 -16.64 34.53 -1.38
N ALA A 247 -16.27 35.00 -2.57
CA ALA A 247 -16.80 34.48 -3.83
C ALA A 247 -16.50 32.99 -4.02
N ARG A 248 -15.35 32.51 -3.52
CA ARG A 248 -15.03 31.08 -3.57
C ARG A 248 -15.85 30.27 -2.56
N ILE A 249 -16.04 30.77 -1.34
CA ILE A 249 -16.92 30.14 -0.35
C ILE A 249 -18.36 30.04 -0.89
N ASP A 250 -18.82 31.07 -1.62
CA ASP A 250 -20.14 31.08 -2.24
C ASP A 250 -20.35 29.97 -3.28
N SER A 251 -19.26 29.46 -3.88
CA SER A 251 -19.30 28.36 -4.85
C SER A 251 -19.38 26.97 -4.21
N ILE A 252 -19.22 26.86 -2.89
CA ILE A 252 -19.25 25.57 -2.19
C ILE A 252 -20.71 25.09 -2.07
N PRO A 253 -21.04 23.87 -2.53
CA PRO A 253 -22.41 23.40 -2.69
C PRO A 253 -23.03 22.87 -1.38
N PHE A 254 -22.92 23.60 -0.26
CA PHE A 254 -23.41 23.19 1.07
C PHE A 254 -24.88 22.70 1.06
N GLU A 255 -25.77 23.46 0.42
CA GLU A 255 -27.22 23.15 0.42
C GLU A 255 -27.60 21.97 -0.48
N SER A 256 -26.82 21.72 -1.54
CA SER A 256 -27.12 20.67 -2.52
C SER A 256 -26.38 19.37 -2.27
N ALA A 257 -25.33 19.40 -1.44
CA ALA A 257 -24.56 18.23 -1.08
C ALA A 257 -25.35 17.37 -0.07
N LYS A 258 -25.26 16.05 -0.21
CA LYS A 258 -25.86 15.10 0.72
C LYS A 258 -24.89 14.67 1.82
N CYS A 259 -23.75 15.34 1.92
CA CYS A 259 -22.64 15.00 2.80
C CYS A 259 -22.23 16.22 3.63
N SER A 260 -21.67 15.97 4.82
CA SER A 260 -21.02 16.99 5.63
C SER A 260 -19.73 17.49 4.98
N PHE A 261 -19.27 18.69 5.35
CA PHE A 261 -17.99 19.23 4.92
C PHE A 261 -17.04 19.40 6.10
N ILE A 262 -15.75 19.41 5.79
CA ILE A 262 -14.69 19.76 6.74
C ILE A 262 -13.80 20.86 6.14
N ALA A 263 -13.37 21.78 7.00
CA ALA A 263 -12.24 22.66 6.75
C ALA A 263 -10.99 22.05 7.37
N GLN A 264 -10.00 21.74 6.55
CA GLN A 264 -8.78 21.04 6.96
C GLN A 264 -7.54 21.84 6.56
N GLU A 265 -6.56 21.92 7.45
CA GLU A 265 -5.24 22.49 7.17
C GLU A 265 -4.60 21.87 5.92
N TYR A 266 -4.10 22.72 5.03
CA TYR A 266 -3.43 22.30 3.82
C TYR A 266 -1.92 22.20 4.04
N ILE A 267 -1.45 20.95 4.17
CA ILE A 267 -0.02 20.65 4.31
C ILE A 267 0.62 20.56 2.92
N THR A 268 1.66 21.36 2.69
CA THR A 268 2.22 21.62 1.34
C THR A 268 3.41 20.77 0.95
N GLY A 269 4.02 20.05 1.88
CA GLY A 269 5.22 19.26 1.60
C GLY A 269 4.91 17.83 1.20
N PRO A 270 5.95 16.98 1.16
CA PRO A 270 5.88 15.64 0.56
C PRO A 270 5.05 14.67 1.40
N GLU A 271 4.65 13.59 0.74
CA GLU A 271 4.00 12.44 1.36
C GLU A 271 5.02 11.34 1.67
N PHE A 272 4.89 10.71 2.84
CA PHE A 272 5.65 9.54 3.27
C PHE A 272 4.69 8.45 3.72
N CYS A 273 5.07 7.20 3.50
CA CYS A 273 4.32 6.04 3.96
C CYS A 273 5.20 5.16 4.83
N THR A 274 4.58 4.44 5.76
CA THR A 274 5.25 3.48 6.63
C THR A 274 4.74 2.07 6.44
N HIS A 275 5.49 1.11 6.97
CA HIS A 275 5.00 -0.25 7.15
C HIS A 275 5.53 -0.80 8.47
N ALA A 276 4.62 -1.33 9.29
CA ALA A 276 4.94 -1.96 10.55
C ALA A 276 4.29 -3.34 10.69
N LEU A 277 5.04 -4.28 11.28
CA LEU A 277 4.51 -5.51 11.86
C LEU A 277 4.30 -5.28 13.35
N VAL A 278 3.09 -5.51 13.85
CA VAL A 278 2.75 -5.38 15.26
C VAL A 278 2.32 -6.74 15.80
N ILE A 279 2.93 -7.19 16.89
CA ILE A 279 2.57 -8.43 17.58
C ILE A 279 2.26 -8.08 19.04
N ARG A 280 1.01 -8.27 19.46
CA ARG A 280 0.54 -8.04 20.84
C ARG A 280 0.89 -6.64 21.36
N GLY A 281 0.62 -5.61 20.56
CA GLY A 281 0.89 -4.21 20.88
C GLY A 281 2.35 -3.78 20.75
N ARG A 282 3.26 -4.69 20.41
CA ARG A 282 4.68 -4.38 20.17
C ARG A 282 4.96 -4.21 18.69
N VAL A 283 5.57 -3.09 18.31
CA VAL A 283 6.11 -2.91 16.95
C VAL A 283 7.36 -3.79 16.79
N CYS A 284 7.26 -4.82 15.97
CA CYS A 284 8.30 -5.83 15.74
C CYS A 284 9.22 -5.48 14.59
N ALA A 285 8.68 -4.88 13.54
CA ALA A 285 9.43 -4.42 12.38
C ALA A 285 8.84 -3.09 11.91
N PHE A 286 9.70 -2.21 11.39
CA PHE A 286 9.30 -0.88 10.93
C PHE A 286 10.17 -0.39 9.77
N VAL A 287 9.54 0.22 8.78
CA VAL A 287 10.21 0.96 7.70
C VAL A 287 9.37 2.16 7.28
N ALA A 288 10.05 3.25 6.93
CA ALA A 288 9.45 4.43 6.30
C ALA A 288 10.06 4.65 4.91
N CYS A 289 9.27 5.15 3.97
CA CYS A 289 9.71 5.53 2.63
C CYS A 289 8.87 6.69 2.07
N ARG A 290 9.31 7.31 0.97
CA ARG A 290 8.47 8.29 0.25
C ARG A 290 7.18 7.62 -0.25
N SER A 291 6.10 8.39 -0.28
CA SER A 291 4.82 7.97 -0.83
C SER A 291 4.51 8.70 -2.15
N ALA A 292 3.51 8.19 -2.86
CA ALA A 292 2.90 8.76 -4.04
C ALA A 292 1.51 8.13 -4.25
N ASP A 293 0.63 8.84 -4.96
CA ASP A 293 -0.74 8.39 -5.31
C ASP A 293 -0.77 6.97 -5.92
N VAL A 294 0.19 6.63 -6.78
CA VAL A 294 0.48 5.25 -7.18
C VAL A 294 1.97 4.99 -7.01
N LEU A 295 2.37 4.56 -5.82
CA LEU A 295 3.76 4.29 -5.49
C LEU A 295 4.28 3.04 -6.24
N MET A 296 5.26 3.24 -7.12
CA MET A 296 5.91 2.20 -7.93
C MET A 296 7.42 2.11 -7.71
N HIS A 297 7.98 3.00 -6.88
CA HIS A 297 9.42 3.07 -6.58
C HIS A 297 9.60 3.11 -5.07
N TYR A 298 10.18 2.06 -4.47
CA TYR A 298 10.37 1.97 -3.02
C TYR A 298 11.84 2.11 -2.67
N SER A 299 12.16 3.07 -1.81
CA SER A 299 13.46 3.22 -1.17
C SER A 299 13.23 3.53 0.31
N ALA A 300 13.83 2.72 1.18
CA ALA A 300 13.76 2.95 2.63
C ALA A 300 14.45 4.29 2.98
N LEU A 301 13.85 5.03 3.90
CA LEU A 301 14.55 6.09 4.61
C LEU A 301 15.57 5.48 5.59
N PRO A 302 16.67 6.20 5.90
CA PRO A 302 17.55 5.80 6.98
C PRO A 302 16.76 5.67 8.29
N ALA A 303 16.92 4.54 8.98
CA ALA A 303 16.19 4.24 10.22
C ALA A 303 16.44 5.27 11.34
N ASP A 304 17.62 5.87 11.34
CA ASP A 304 18.08 6.86 12.31
C ASP A 304 17.73 8.31 11.94
N SER A 305 17.16 8.55 10.76
CA SER A 305 16.75 9.89 10.34
C SER A 305 15.64 10.45 11.25
N PRO A 306 15.58 11.78 11.46
CA PRO A 306 14.53 12.41 12.27
C PRO A 306 13.11 12.02 11.81
N LEU A 307 12.92 11.90 10.49
CA LEU A 307 11.65 11.48 9.88
C LEU A 307 11.26 10.06 10.26
N SER A 308 12.16 9.10 10.09
CA SER A 308 11.90 7.70 10.45
C SER A 308 11.60 7.55 11.94
N LYS A 309 12.32 8.29 12.81
CA LYS A 309 12.10 8.28 14.25
C LYS A 309 10.73 8.86 14.63
N ALA A 310 10.37 10.03 14.10
CA ALA A 310 9.06 10.64 14.38
C ALA A 310 7.89 9.73 13.94
N MET A 311 7.98 9.13 12.75
CA MET A 311 6.98 8.19 12.26
C MET A 311 6.95 6.88 13.06
N LEU A 312 8.10 6.40 13.54
CA LEU A 312 8.18 5.25 14.43
C LEU A 312 7.55 5.55 15.78
N ASP A 313 7.85 6.69 16.40
CA ASP A 313 7.30 7.09 17.69
C ASP A 313 5.78 7.23 17.64
N PHE A 314 5.24 7.77 16.54
CA PHE A 314 3.81 7.76 16.26
C PHE A 314 3.25 6.34 16.23
N THR A 315 3.91 5.44 15.51
CA THR A 315 3.49 4.04 15.34
C THR A 315 3.54 3.27 16.66
N LEU A 316 4.56 3.51 17.49
CA LEU A 316 4.71 2.91 18.82
C LEU A 316 3.55 3.28 19.74
N LYS A 317 3.18 4.57 19.79
CA LYS A 317 2.04 5.05 20.60
C LYS A 317 0.71 4.44 20.17
N GLN A 318 0.48 4.33 18.86
CA GLN A 318 -0.72 3.67 18.30
C GLN A 318 -0.75 2.18 18.68
N ALA A 319 0.38 1.48 18.59
CA ALA A 319 0.47 0.06 18.91
C ALA A 319 0.32 -0.22 20.42
N GLU A 320 0.86 0.65 21.28
CA GLU A 320 0.78 0.53 22.73
C GLU A 320 -0.68 0.56 23.23
N GLU A 321 -1.48 1.50 22.70
CA GLU A 321 -2.91 1.62 23.03
C GLU A 321 -3.72 0.37 22.67
N GLY A 322 -3.37 -0.32 21.58
CA GLY A 322 -4.07 -1.53 21.16
C GLY A 322 -3.90 -2.71 22.13
N GLY A 323 -2.81 -2.73 22.91
CA GLY A 323 -2.55 -3.74 23.93
C GLY A 323 -2.32 -5.17 23.40
N GLU A 324 -2.51 -6.17 24.28
CA GLU A 324 -2.06 -7.56 24.05
C GLU A 324 -2.77 -8.26 22.87
N LYS A 325 -3.98 -7.83 22.49
CA LYS A 325 -4.72 -8.44 21.36
C LYS A 325 -4.38 -7.81 20.00
N PHE A 326 -3.62 -6.72 20.01
CA PHE A 326 -3.30 -5.91 18.84
C PHE A 326 -2.14 -6.53 18.05
N THR A 327 -2.50 -7.39 17.11
CA THR A 327 -1.58 -8.14 16.25
C THR A 327 -2.03 -7.97 14.81
N GLY A 328 -1.12 -7.57 13.92
CA GLY A 328 -1.43 -7.28 12.53
C GLY A 328 -0.35 -6.42 11.87
N HIS A 329 -0.70 -5.85 10.72
CA HIS A 329 0.14 -4.88 10.03
C HIS A 329 -0.49 -3.51 10.07
N MET A 330 0.32 -2.51 10.37
CA MET A 330 -0.13 -1.13 10.46
C MET A 330 0.79 -0.27 9.61
N SER A 331 0.18 0.50 8.72
CA SER A 331 0.89 1.36 7.78
C SER A 331 0.20 2.72 7.79
N PHE A 332 0.95 3.80 7.78
CA PHE A 332 0.40 5.16 7.84
C PHE A 332 0.96 5.99 6.70
N ASP A 333 0.12 6.89 6.18
CA ASP A 333 0.55 7.92 5.25
C ASP A 333 0.60 9.26 5.99
N PHE A 334 1.68 10.01 5.79
CA PHE A 334 1.98 11.27 6.46
C PHE A 334 2.27 12.36 5.44
N LEU A 335 1.77 13.56 5.69
CA LEU A 335 2.29 14.79 5.09
C LEU A 335 3.27 15.46 6.04
N ILE A 336 4.23 16.16 5.46
CA ILE A 336 5.23 16.93 6.20
C ILE A 336 5.25 18.34 5.62
N ASN A 337 5.47 19.35 6.45
CA ASN A 337 5.67 20.70 5.93
C ASN A 337 7.01 20.79 5.17
N LYS A 338 7.03 21.52 4.06
CA LYS A 338 8.23 21.63 3.21
C LYS A 338 9.46 22.12 3.99
N GLU A 339 9.27 23.06 4.91
CA GLU A 339 10.35 23.58 5.76
C GLU A 339 10.98 22.50 6.65
N ASP A 340 10.18 21.55 7.14
CA ASP A 340 10.66 20.46 7.98
C ASP A 340 11.34 19.36 7.15
N GLU A 341 10.95 19.17 5.88
CA GLU A 341 11.69 18.32 4.94
C GLU A 341 13.09 18.89 4.65
N ASP A 342 13.16 20.18 4.29
CA ASP A 342 14.43 20.85 4.01
C ASP A 342 15.36 20.82 5.25
N ALA A 343 14.79 21.02 6.45
CA ALA A 343 15.52 20.89 7.71
C ALA A 343 16.02 19.46 7.95
N ALA A 344 15.18 18.44 7.73
CA ALA A 344 15.57 17.04 7.88
C ALA A 344 16.69 16.61 6.91
N GLN A 345 16.71 17.16 5.69
CA GLN A 345 17.78 16.93 4.73
C GLN A 345 19.08 17.66 5.09
N SER A 346 19.00 18.81 5.76
CA SER A 346 20.16 19.60 6.17
C SER A 346 20.94 19.02 7.36
N GLY A 347 20.40 17.98 8.02
CA GLY A 347 21.03 17.35 9.18
C GLY A 347 20.98 18.17 10.47
N ALA A 348 20.21 19.26 10.48
CA ALA A 348 19.93 20.00 11.70
C ALA A 348 19.10 19.14 12.66
N GLU A 349 19.49 19.06 13.93
CA GLU A 349 18.67 18.46 14.99
C GLU A 349 17.47 19.37 15.27
N LYS A 350 16.47 19.32 14.39
CA LYS A 350 15.17 19.95 14.56
C LYS A 350 14.12 18.86 14.70
N GLU A 351 13.21 19.05 15.64
CA GLU A 351 12.01 18.24 15.78
C GLU A 351 11.17 18.38 14.49
N VAL A 352 10.88 17.27 13.83
CA VAL A 352 10.08 17.26 12.59
C VAL A 352 8.62 17.04 12.96
N THR A 353 7.75 17.92 12.49
CA THR A 353 6.30 17.74 12.65
C THR A 353 5.77 16.89 11.51
N ILE A 354 5.07 15.81 11.85
CA ILE A 354 4.40 14.92 10.91
C ILE A 354 2.89 15.00 11.08
N TYR A 355 2.16 14.90 9.96
CA TYR A 355 0.71 14.99 9.92
C TYR A 355 0.13 13.72 9.31
N PRO A 356 -0.50 12.83 10.09
CA PRO A 356 -1.10 11.61 9.54
C PRO A 356 -2.31 11.95 8.65
N ILE A 357 -2.44 11.24 7.53
CA ILE A 357 -3.53 11.39 6.56
C ILE A 357 -4.50 10.23 6.67
N GLU A 358 -3.96 9.01 6.71
CA GLU A 358 -4.74 7.78 6.77
C GLU A 358 -3.92 6.66 7.42
N CYS A 359 -4.64 5.67 7.97
CA CYS A 359 -4.09 4.39 8.33
C CYS A 359 -4.56 3.32 7.35
N ASN A 360 -3.61 2.49 6.95
CA ASN A 360 -3.76 1.30 6.15
C ASN A 360 -3.46 0.10 7.07
N PRO A 361 -4.44 -0.41 7.84
CA PRO A 361 -4.24 -1.47 8.85
C PRO A 361 -4.13 -2.86 8.19
N ARG A 362 -3.20 -2.97 7.24
CA ARG A 362 -2.90 -4.12 6.40
C ARG A 362 -1.46 -4.03 5.90
N VAL A 363 -0.96 -5.12 5.32
CA VAL A 363 0.37 -5.13 4.69
C VAL A 363 0.45 -4.07 3.60
N HIS A 364 1.48 -3.24 3.67
CA HIS A 364 1.86 -2.27 2.65
C HIS A 364 2.99 -2.83 1.78
N THR A 365 3.06 -2.43 0.51
CA THR A 365 4.07 -2.93 -0.43
C THR A 365 5.50 -2.56 -0.02
N ALA A 366 5.68 -1.54 0.84
CA ALA A 366 6.98 -1.24 1.44
C ALA A 366 7.60 -2.42 2.21
N ASN A 367 6.83 -3.46 2.56
CA ASN A 367 7.36 -4.72 3.09
C ASN A 367 8.44 -5.36 2.19
N VAL A 368 8.43 -5.13 0.87
CA VAL A 368 9.49 -5.65 -0.04
C VAL A 368 10.89 -5.16 0.35
N LEU A 369 10.99 -4.04 1.06
CA LEU A 369 12.26 -3.52 1.57
C LEU A 369 12.93 -4.48 2.58
N PHE A 370 12.16 -5.38 3.20
CA PHE A 370 12.65 -6.42 4.11
C PHE A 370 13.11 -7.71 3.42
N ASN A 371 13.06 -7.84 2.09
CA ASN A 371 13.45 -9.08 1.38
C ASN A 371 14.87 -9.59 1.70
N ASN A 372 15.78 -8.71 2.12
CA ASN A 372 17.16 -9.04 2.53
C ASN A 372 17.33 -9.11 4.05
N THR A 373 16.24 -9.18 4.81
CA THR A 373 16.20 -9.19 6.28
C THR A 373 15.47 -10.45 6.76
N PRO A 374 16.13 -11.63 6.71
CA PRO A 374 15.49 -12.91 7.03
C PRO A 374 14.94 -13.00 8.46
N GLU A 375 15.48 -12.21 9.39
CA GLU A 375 15.07 -12.13 10.79
C GLU A 375 13.61 -11.68 10.96
N ILE A 376 13.01 -11.04 9.95
CA ILE A 376 11.60 -10.64 10.00
C ILE A 376 10.68 -11.85 10.15
N VAL A 377 11.04 -13.00 9.56
CA VAL A 377 10.28 -14.24 9.69
C VAL A 377 10.24 -14.69 11.15
N ASP A 378 11.34 -14.54 11.88
CA ASP A 378 11.40 -14.89 13.31
C ASP A 378 10.49 -13.97 14.14
N GLU A 379 10.34 -12.69 13.76
CA GLU A 379 9.36 -11.79 14.37
C GLU A 379 7.91 -12.20 14.10
N TYR A 380 7.58 -12.62 12.88
CA TYR A 380 6.24 -13.17 12.58
C TYR A 380 5.94 -14.42 13.41
N LEU A 381 6.88 -15.37 13.47
CA LEU A 381 6.72 -16.63 14.19
C LEU A 381 6.65 -16.44 15.71
N SER A 382 7.08 -15.27 16.23
CA SER A 382 6.98 -14.95 17.65
C SER A 382 5.53 -14.97 18.18
N VAL A 383 4.52 -14.78 17.31
CA VAL A 383 3.11 -14.89 17.67
C VAL A 383 2.71 -16.29 18.14
N LEU A 384 3.41 -17.33 17.68
CA LEU A 384 3.20 -18.73 18.08
C LEU A 384 3.78 -19.03 19.46
N SER A 385 4.71 -18.20 19.95
CA SER A 385 5.31 -18.36 21.27
C SER A 385 4.37 -17.88 22.40
N PRO A 386 4.32 -18.54 23.56
CA PRO A 386 3.49 -18.10 24.69
C PRO A 386 3.83 -16.67 25.15
N SER A 387 2.84 -15.90 25.60
CA SER A 387 3.01 -14.53 26.11
C SER A 387 3.95 -14.42 27.33
N THR A 388 4.30 -15.53 27.99
CA THR A 388 5.26 -15.56 29.10
C THR A 388 6.72 -15.46 28.64
N ASN A 389 7.03 -15.78 27.38
CA ASN A 389 8.38 -15.68 26.80
C ASN A 389 8.62 -14.29 26.15
N ARG A 390 8.16 -13.21 26.81
CA ARG A 390 8.31 -11.84 26.31
C ARG A 390 9.79 -11.55 26.05
N ARG A 391 10.14 -11.25 24.80
CA ARG A 391 11.30 -10.41 24.52
C ARG A 391 11.04 -9.07 25.24
N PRO A 392 12.03 -8.50 25.95
CA PRO A 392 11.81 -7.24 26.67
C PRO A 392 11.31 -6.16 25.70
N SER A 393 10.33 -5.37 26.13
CA SER A 393 9.72 -4.24 25.40
C SER A 393 10.72 -3.15 24.96
N ILE A 394 12.01 -3.33 25.29
CA ILE A 394 13.10 -2.36 25.12
C ILE A 394 13.88 -2.62 23.82
N GLN A 395 13.66 -3.76 23.14
CA GLN A 395 14.31 -3.99 21.85
C GLN A 395 13.71 -3.08 20.78
N PRO A 396 14.53 -2.30 20.05
CA PRO A 396 14.04 -1.50 18.95
C PRO A 396 13.45 -2.41 17.86
N PRO A 397 12.44 -1.95 17.11
CA PRO A 397 11.89 -2.71 16.00
C PRO A 397 12.95 -3.05 14.96
N LEU A 398 12.78 -4.21 14.32
CA LEU A 398 13.62 -4.61 13.21
C LEU A 398 13.45 -3.63 12.03
N THR A 399 14.56 -3.13 11.52
CA THR A 399 14.61 -2.26 10.33
C THR A 399 15.30 -3.00 9.19
N PRO A 400 15.00 -2.67 7.91
CA PRO A 400 15.62 -3.34 6.78
C PRO A 400 17.16 -3.31 6.80
N ILE A 401 17.80 -4.46 6.63
CA ILE A 401 19.25 -4.59 6.55
C ILE A 401 19.69 -4.34 5.11
N LYS A 402 20.44 -3.26 4.88
CA LYS A 402 20.93 -2.84 3.54
C LYS A 402 19.83 -2.93 2.47
N PRO A 403 18.72 -2.18 2.65
CA PRO A 403 17.56 -2.28 1.78
C PRO A 403 17.94 -1.97 0.33
N GLN A 404 17.49 -2.83 -0.58
CA GLN A 404 17.52 -2.52 -2.00
C GLN A 404 16.44 -1.50 -2.33
N GLN A 405 16.65 -0.77 -3.42
CA GLN A 405 15.62 0.04 -4.03
C GLN A 405 14.83 -0.80 -5.02
N TYR A 406 13.50 -0.65 -5.02
CA TYR A 406 12.60 -1.49 -5.79
C TYR A 406 11.81 -0.71 -6.83
N TYR A 407 11.68 -1.27 -8.01
CA TYR A 407 10.88 -0.76 -9.12
C TYR A 407 10.13 -1.93 -9.81
N TRP A 408 9.29 -1.64 -10.80
CA TRP A 408 8.69 -2.67 -11.66
C TRP A 408 8.99 -2.35 -13.11
N VAL A 409 9.77 -3.20 -13.78
CA VAL A 409 10.26 -2.94 -15.14
C VAL A 409 9.13 -2.74 -16.13
N GLY A 410 8.02 -3.47 -15.98
CA GLY A 410 6.84 -3.31 -16.83
C GLY A 410 6.21 -1.92 -16.73
N GLN A 411 6.20 -1.30 -15.55
CA GLN A 411 5.71 0.06 -15.35
C GLN A 411 6.68 1.07 -15.99
N ASP A 412 7.96 0.95 -15.65
CA ASP A 412 8.98 1.91 -16.07
C ASP A 412 9.20 1.93 -17.58
N VAL A 413 9.08 0.79 -18.28
CA VAL A 413 9.12 0.77 -19.75
C VAL A 413 7.98 1.61 -20.33
N ILE A 414 6.79 1.57 -19.74
CA ILE A 414 5.67 2.39 -20.20
C ILE A 414 5.90 3.86 -19.84
N GLU A 415 6.14 4.16 -18.57
CA GLU A 415 6.18 5.53 -18.05
C GLU A 415 7.44 6.30 -18.45
N LEU A 416 8.60 5.63 -18.49
CA LEU A 416 9.88 6.28 -18.73
C LEU A 416 10.40 6.14 -20.16
N VAL A 417 9.81 5.26 -20.97
CA VAL A 417 10.22 5.04 -22.36
C VAL A 417 9.06 5.31 -23.32
N LEU A 418 8.05 4.43 -23.37
CA LEU A 418 7.03 4.48 -24.42
C LEU A 418 6.14 5.72 -24.35
N TYR A 419 5.72 6.12 -23.15
CA TYR A 419 4.84 7.28 -22.97
C TYR A 419 5.52 8.62 -23.31
N PRO A 420 6.77 8.90 -22.87
CA PRO A 420 7.52 10.07 -23.33
C PRO A 420 7.73 10.13 -24.85
N PHE A 421 8.01 8.99 -25.49
CA PHE A 421 8.07 8.92 -26.95
C PHE A 421 6.72 9.25 -27.60
N TYR A 422 5.63 8.70 -27.08
CA TYR A 422 4.28 9.01 -27.55
C TYR A 422 3.94 10.50 -27.41
N LEU A 423 4.22 11.09 -26.25
CA LEU A 423 3.99 12.52 -25.99
C LEU A 423 4.80 13.42 -26.92
N THR A 424 6.02 13.02 -27.26
CA THR A 424 6.87 13.79 -28.17
C THR A 424 6.42 13.66 -29.62
N LEU A 425 6.19 12.43 -30.10
CA LEU A 425 5.89 12.16 -31.51
C LEU A 425 4.46 12.55 -31.91
N PHE A 426 3.49 12.38 -31.01
CA PHE A 426 2.07 12.53 -31.35
C PHE A 426 1.39 13.71 -30.67
N LYS A 427 1.87 14.16 -29.49
CA LYS A 427 1.30 15.33 -28.81
C LYS A 427 2.17 16.59 -28.90
N GLY A 428 3.47 16.46 -29.19
CA GLY A 428 4.42 17.57 -29.22
C GLY A 428 4.58 18.28 -27.86
N THR A 429 4.22 17.61 -26.75
CA THR A 429 4.17 18.24 -25.41
C THR A 429 5.45 18.06 -24.60
N MET A 430 6.40 17.25 -25.06
CA MET A 430 7.68 16.99 -24.38
C MET A 430 8.86 17.32 -25.27
N SER A 431 9.94 17.81 -24.66
CA SER A 431 11.19 18.08 -25.36
C SER A 431 12.05 16.82 -25.50
N VAL A 432 12.97 16.81 -26.47
CA VAL A 432 13.94 15.71 -26.65
C VAL A 432 14.82 15.54 -25.41
N SER A 433 15.18 16.64 -24.72
CA SER A 433 15.93 16.56 -23.46
C SER A 433 15.16 15.87 -22.34
N ASP A 434 13.83 16.00 -22.30
CA ASP A 434 13.01 15.33 -21.28
C ASP A 434 12.94 13.83 -21.54
N ILE A 435 12.86 13.41 -22.81
CA ILE A 435 12.98 11.99 -23.19
C ILE A 435 14.35 11.44 -22.75
N GLN A 436 15.44 12.16 -22.99
CA GLN A 436 16.78 11.71 -22.60
C GLN A 436 16.90 11.51 -21.10
N LYS A 437 16.37 12.45 -20.29
CA LYS A 437 16.32 12.31 -18.82
C LYS A 437 15.48 11.11 -18.39
N SER A 438 14.35 10.89 -19.04
CA SER A 438 13.45 9.78 -18.77
C SER A 438 14.11 8.43 -19.07
N ILE A 439 14.73 8.28 -20.23
CA ILE A 439 15.49 7.08 -20.61
C ILE A 439 16.70 6.87 -19.68
N TYR A 440 17.41 7.94 -19.32
CA TYR A 440 18.49 7.85 -18.35
C TYR A 440 17.99 7.28 -17.01
N THR A 441 16.86 7.79 -16.51
CA THR A 441 16.21 7.28 -15.29
C THR A 441 15.85 5.80 -15.41
N PHE A 442 15.26 5.40 -16.55
CA PHE A 442 14.97 3.98 -16.82
C PHE A 442 16.23 3.10 -16.77
N VAL A 443 17.32 3.54 -17.40
CA VAL A 443 18.60 2.80 -17.38
C VAL A 443 19.18 2.74 -15.97
N GLN A 444 19.07 3.82 -15.18
CA GLN A 444 19.48 3.82 -13.77
C GLN A 444 18.70 2.77 -12.97
N HIS A 445 17.38 2.71 -13.11
CA HIS A 445 16.57 1.70 -12.44
C HIS A 445 16.94 0.28 -12.89
N LEU A 446 17.12 0.06 -14.20
CA LEU A 446 17.49 -1.24 -14.75
C LEU A 446 18.83 -1.76 -14.21
N LEU A 447 19.81 -0.88 -14.00
CA LEU A 447 21.16 -1.26 -13.56
C LEU A 447 21.33 -1.31 -12.04
N TYR A 448 20.64 -0.45 -11.30
CA TYR A 448 20.90 -0.25 -9.86
C TYR A 448 19.72 -0.60 -8.95
N TRP A 449 18.52 -0.79 -9.49
CA TRP A 449 17.33 -1.13 -8.72
C TRP A 449 16.94 -2.59 -8.95
N LYS A 450 16.22 -3.16 -7.98
CA LYS A 450 15.72 -4.53 -8.01
C LYS A 450 14.27 -4.52 -8.48
N ASP A 451 13.95 -5.33 -9.49
CA ASP A 451 12.55 -5.53 -9.86
C ASP A 451 11.80 -6.21 -8.70
N GLY A 452 10.64 -5.66 -8.32
CA GLY A 452 9.86 -6.09 -7.16
C GLY A 452 9.20 -7.45 -7.28
N THR A 453 9.17 -8.05 -8.48
CA THR A 453 8.58 -9.38 -8.71
C THR A 453 9.62 -10.41 -9.12
N PHE A 454 10.71 -10.00 -9.78
CA PHE A 454 11.73 -10.91 -10.29
C PHE A 454 12.66 -11.46 -9.19
N GLU A 455 12.70 -12.78 -9.06
CA GLU A 455 13.77 -13.49 -8.36
C GLU A 455 14.41 -14.52 -9.27
N SER A 456 15.74 -14.63 -9.28
CA SER A 456 16.43 -15.55 -10.19
C SER A 456 16.11 -17.02 -9.90
N TRP A 457 15.91 -17.37 -8.63
CA TRP A 457 15.53 -18.71 -8.19
C TRP A 457 14.02 -18.98 -8.30
N ASP A 458 13.20 -17.93 -8.48
CA ASP A 458 11.75 -18.00 -8.66
C ASP A 458 11.26 -16.98 -9.72
N PRO A 459 11.65 -17.15 -11.00
CA PRO A 459 11.39 -16.13 -12.01
C PRO A 459 10.01 -16.27 -12.68
N LEU A 460 9.30 -17.38 -12.45
CA LEU A 460 8.01 -17.65 -13.08
C LEU A 460 6.94 -16.60 -12.73
N PRO A 461 6.76 -16.15 -11.47
CA PRO A 461 5.81 -15.08 -11.17
C PRO A 461 6.03 -13.79 -11.96
N TRP A 462 7.28 -13.42 -12.24
CA TRP A 462 7.61 -12.22 -13.03
C TRP A 462 7.23 -12.38 -14.50
N LEU A 463 7.56 -13.52 -15.12
CA LEU A 463 7.10 -13.84 -16.48
C LEU A 463 5.57 -13.91 -16.56
N TRP A 464 4.96 -14.57 -15.58
CA TRP A 464 3.52 -14.79 -15.51
C TRP A 464 2.76 -13.48 -15.38
N MET A 465 3.27 -12.55 -14.56
CA MET A 465 2.70 -11.21 -14.44
C MET A 465 2.64 -10.49 -15.79
N MET A 466 3.76 -10.43 -16.50
CA MET A 466 3.88 -9.67 -17.75
C MET A 466 3.25 -10.36 -18.97
N HIS A 467 3.24 -11.68 -18.99
CA HIS A 467 2.89 -12.46 -20.19
C HIS A 467 1.63 -13.33 -20.06
N VAL A 468 1.05 -13.42 -18.86
CA VAL A 468 -0.18 -14.17 -18.65
C VAL A 468 -1.21 -13.30 -17.93
N TYR A 469 -0.92 -12.86 -16.71
CA TYR A 469 -1.87 -12.11 -15.88
C TYR A 469 -2.35 -10.82 -16.56
N TRP A 470 -1.44 -9.86 -16.81
CA TRP A 470 -1.82 -8.57 -17.41
C TRP A 470 -2.40 -8.68 -18.81
N PRO A 471 -1.83 -9.47 -19.75
CA PRO A 471 -2.42 -9.67 -21.07
C PRO A 471 -3.86 -10.21 -21.00
N ILE A 472 -4.14 -11.15 -20.08
CA ILE A 472 -5.49 -11.68 -19.90
C ILE A 472 -6.43 -10.62 -19.30
N GLN A 473 -5.96 -9.79 -18.37
CA GLN A 473 -6.75 -8.65 -17.87
C GLN A 473 -7.08 -7.65 -18.99
N PHE A 474 -6.13 -7.32 -19.87
CA PHE A 474 -6.37 -6.43 -21.00
C PHE A 474 -7.33 -7.04 -22.04
N LEU A 475 -7.22 -8.35 -22.30
CA LEU A 475 -8.21 -9.08 -23.11
C LEU A 475 -9.61 -9.00 -22.49
N TYR A 476 -9.71 -9.19 -21.16
CA TYR A 476 -10.96 -9.08 -20.43
C TYR A 476 -11.56 -7.67 -20.57
N TYR A 477 -10.77 -6.61 -20.38
CA TYR A 477 -11.25 -5.23 -20.55
C TYR A 477 -11.69 -4.91 -21.99
N MET A 478 -10.99 -5.45 -22.98
CA MET A 478 -11.41 -5.34 -24.38
C MET A 478 -12.74 -6.06 -24.65
N TYR A 479 -12.91 -7.25 -24.07
CA TYR A 479 -14.11 -8.06 -24.25
C TYR A 479 -15.34 -7.47 -23.55
N THR A 480 -15.19 -7.00 -22.30
CA THR A 480 -16.29 -6.42 -21.52
C THR A 480 -16.55 -4.95 -21.83
N GLY A 481 -15.59 -4.25 -22.44
CA GLY A 481 -15.62 -2.81 -22.62
C GLY A 481 -15.44 -2.02 -21.31
N SER A 482 -14.91 -2.66 -20.26
CA SER A 482 -14.61 -1.99 -19.00
C SER A 482 -13.47 -0.99 -19.15
N VAL A 483 -13.64 0.20 -18.58
CA VAL A 483 -12.66 1.28 -18.63
C VAL A 483 -11.87 1.32 -17.34
N TRP A 484 -10.57 1.53 -17.45
CA TRP A 484 -9.67 1.75 -16.31
C TRP A 484 -8.88 3.05 -16.48
N THR A 485 -8.66 3.75 -15.37
CA THR A 485 -7.95 5.03 -15.31
C THR A 485 -6.48 4.86 -14.97
N LYS A 486 -6.17 3.93 -14.06
CA LYS A 486 -4.80 3.66 -13.59
C LYS A 486 -4.58 2.15 -13.45
N VAL A 487 -3.33 1.73 -13.59
CA VAL A 487 -2.88 0.37 -13.31
C VAL A 487 -1.76 0.45 -12.28
N ASN A 488 -1.86 -0.37 -11.24
CA ASN A 488 -0.79 -0.55 -10.27
C ASN A 488 -0.26 -1.99 -10.40
N VAL A 489 0.92 -2.11 -11.01
CA VAL A 489 1.56 -3.41 -11.30
C VAL A 489 1.98 -4.12 -10.01
N SER A 490 2.37 -3.39 -8.96
CA SER A 490 2.81 -4.00 -7.69
C SER A 490 1.66 -4.68 -6.93
N THR A 491 0.43 -4.19 -7.10
CA THR A 491 -0.78 -4.77 -6.50
C THR A 491 -1.62 -5.60 -7.47
N GLY A 492 -1.24 -5.67 -8.75
CA GLY A 492 -1.99 -6.42 -9.75
C GLY A 492 -3.39 -5.84 -10.06
N LYS A 493 -3.65 -4.56 -9.76
CA LYS A 493 -4.98 -3.94 -9.86
C LYS A 493 -5.06 -2.88 -10.94
N ALA A 494 -6.24 -2.80 -11.56
CA ALA A 494 -6.64 -1.65 -12.37
C ALA A 494 -7.77 -0.89 -11.67
N PHE A 495 -7.63 0.42 -11.58
CA PHE A 495 -8.64 1.30 -11.00
C PHE A 495 -9.70 1.61 -12.07
N LYS A 496 -10.96 1.37 -11.75
CA LYS A 496 -12.08 1.62 -12.67
C LYS A 496 -12.20 3.11 -12.99
N GLY A 497 -12.57 3.40 -14.23
CA GLY A 497 -12.80 4.75 -14.75
C GLY A 497 -14.26 5.11 -14.93
#